data_AF-A0A6M3ILP2-F1
#
_entry.id   AF-A0A6M3ILP2-F1
#
_cell.length_a   1.000
_cell.length_b   1.000
_cell.length_c   1.000
_cell.angle_alpha   90.00
_cell.angle_beta   90.00
_cell.angle_gamma   90.00
#
_symmetry.space_group_name_H-M   'P 1'
#
loop_
_entity.id
_entity.type
_entity.pdbx_description
1 polymer ?
#
loop_
_entity_poly.entity_id
_entity_poly.type
_entity_poly.pdbx_seq_one_letter_code
_entity_poly.pdbx_strand_id
1 'polypeptide(L)'
;MVKKKLCKKCGIEKPLVEMVKNKICKDGYTHCCKKCGNKLLRQKYLIDKKPFILRTKKCREKNKEKYSLYAKKYHEENRGRINARHRQHYLKNREAEATRKRKYNQENKEKNAIRAKKYRDKNKAIILAKNKVYYQKNKDKIRGYRKSQRGKSVRKICENRRRQRKRNLATDHDLTNSEWLDIVYSQDHICAGKCHRRYPTSRLTVDHIYPLSRGGRLVKENVQALCKRCNSSKGNKLMKNWVKEW
;
A
#
# COMPACT_ATOMS: atom_id res chain seq x y z
N MET A 1 -12.86 -43.60 54.38
CA MET A 1 -11.39 -43.49 54.13
C MET A 1 -11.12 -43.22 52.65
N VAL A 2 -10.28 -42.23 52.32
CA VAL A 2 -9.88 -41.97 50.93
C VAL A 2 -8.91 -43.07 50.48
N LYS A 3 -9.29 -43.88 49.50
CA LYS A 3 -8.42 -44.93 48.94
C LYS A 3 -7.15 -44.28 48.35
N LYS A 4 -5.97 -44.79 48.74
CA LYS A 4 -4.65 -44.31 48.32
C LYS A 4 -3.90 -45.41 47.56
N LYS A 5 -2.92 -45.01 46.75
CA LYS A 5 -2.04 -45.90 45.98
C LYS A 5 -0.64 -45.31 45.88
N LEU A 6 0.38 -46.15 46.02
CA LEU A 6 1.78 -45.77 45.86
C LEU A 6 2.10 -45.48 44.39
N CYS A 7 2.66 -44.30 44.12
CA CYS A 7 3.19 -43.97 42.80
C CYS A 7 4.59 -44.58 42.62
N LYS A 8 4.74 -45.59 41.77
CA LYS A 8 6.05 -46.23 41.49
C LYS A 8 7.08 -45.33 40.78
N LYS A 9 6.70 -44.11 40.38
CA LYS A 9 7.63 -43.15 39.74
C LYS A 9 8.19 -42.09 40.68
N CYS A 10 7.47 -41.74 41.75
CA CYS A 10 7.95 -40.75 42.73
C CYS A 10 7.98 -41.28 44.16
N GLY A 11 7.60 -42.55 44.38
CA GLY A 11 7.65 -43.21 45.69
C GLY A 11 6.63 -42.72 46.72
N ILE A 12 5.70 -41.84 46.36
CA ILE A 12 4.75 -41.21 47.30
C ILE A 12 3.37 -41.86 47.17
N GLU A 13 2.74 -42.15 48.31
CA GLU A 13 1.34 -42.55 48.38
C GLU A 13 0.41 -41.37 48.07
N LYS A 14 -0.51 -41.57 47.13
CA LYS A 14 -1.43 -40.52 46.71
C LYS A 14 -2.87 -41.00 46.70
N PRO A 15 -3.85 -40.11 46.93
CA PRO A 15 -5.24 -40.40 46.69
C PRO A 15 -5.47 -40.94 45.28
N LEU A 16 -6.38 -41.91 45.09
CA LEU A 16 -6.68 -42.45 43.75
C LEU A 16 -7.07 -41.36 42.73
N VAL A 17 -7.69 -40.26 43.18
CA VAL A 17 -8.01 -39.10 42.31
C VAL A 17 -6.78 -38.45 41.68
N GLU A 18 -5.60 -38.61 42.27
CA GLU A 18 -4.32 -38.12 41.74
C GLU A 18 -3.57 -39.17 40.89
N MET A 19 -4.07 -40.40 40.83
CA MET A 19 -3.53 -41.44 39.98
C MET A 19 -4.05 -41.31 38.55
N VAL A 20 -3.26 -41.72 37.56
CA VAL A 20 -3.70 -41.71 36.16
C VAL A 20 -4.71 -42.85 35.98
N LYS A 21 -5.90 -42.54 35.44
CA LYS A 21 -6.93 -43.53 35.13
C LYS A 21 -6.48 -44.45 34.00
N ASN A 22 -6.69 -45.75 34.14
CA ASN A 22 -6.46 -46.73 33.09
C ASN A 22 -7.47 -47.87 33.24
N LYS A 23 -8.33 -48.04 32.24
CA LYS A 23 -9.42 -49.02 32.22
C LYS A 23 -8.93 -50.48 32.17
N ILE A 24 -7.65 -50.70 31.87
CA ILE A 24 -7.04 -52.04 31.82
C ILE A 24 -6.65 -52.52 33.23
N CYS A 25 -6.39 -51.60 34.16
CA CYS A 25 -6.02 -51.96 35.53
C CYS A 25 -7.26 -52.38 36.33
N LYS A 26 -7.14 -53.43 37.17
CA LYS A 26 -8.24 -53.98 37.99
C LYS A 26 -8.92 -52.92 38.88
N ASP A 27 -8.14 -51.98 39.41
CA ASP A 27 -8.64 -50.88 40.24
C ASP A 27 -8.97 -49.61 39.44
N GLY A 28 -8.82 -49.63 38.11
CA GLY A 28 -9.07 -48.50 37.21
C GLY A 28 -7.97 -47.42 37.19
N TYR A 29 -6.85 -47.63 37.90
CA TYR A 29 -5.77 -46.64 38.01
C TYR A 29 -4.40 -47.26 37.74
N THR A 30 -3.55 -46.55 37.00
CA THR A 30 -2.15 -46.95 36.80
C THR A 30 -1.35 -46.91 38.12
N HIS A 31 -0.13 -47.45 38.10
CA HIS A 31 0.83 -47.31 39.18
C HIS A 31 1.51 -45.93 39.24
N CYS A 32 1.12 -44.98 38.38
CA CYS A 32 1.77 -43.67 38.23
C CYS A 32 0.79 -42.53 38.52
N CYS A 33 1.26 -41.50 39.23
CA CYS A 33 0.46 -40.31 39.50
C CYS A 33 0.37 -39.39 38.28
N LYS A 34 -0.66 -38.53 38.23
CA LYS A 34 -0.90 -37.56 37.15
C LYS A 34 0.29 -36.64 36.91
N LYS A 35 0.98 -36.18 37.96
CA LYS A 35 2.17 -35.33 37.84
C LYS A 35 3.29 -36.05 37.08
N CYS A 36 3.64 -37.26 37.50
CA CYS A 36 4.67 -38.06 36.84
C CYS A 36 4.28 -38.47 35.42
N GLY A 37 3.00 -38.83 35.20
CA GLY A 37 2.46 -39.13 33.87
C GLY A 37 2.54 -37.93 32.93
N ASN A 38 2.17 -36.73 33.39
CA ASN A 38 2.24 -35.50 32.61
C ASN A 38 3.69 -35.11 32.27
N LYS A 39 4.64 -35.32 33.20
CA LYS A 39 6.07 -35.09 32.94
C LYS A 39 6.57 -35.99 31.80
N LEU A 40 6.23 -37.28 31.85
CA LEU A 40 6.58 -38.24 30.81
C LEU A 40 5.93 -37.87 29.46
N LEU A 41 4.64 -37.49 29.46
CA LEU A 41 3.95 -37.03 28.25
C LEU A 41 4.60 -35.78 27.65
N ARG A 42 5.03 -34.82 28.49
CA ARG A 42 5.73 -33.62 28.04
C ARG A 42 7.08 -33.96 27.41
N GLN A 43 7.83 -34.89 27.99
CA GLN A 43 9.09 -35.38 27.40
C GLN A 43 8.83 -36.02 26.02
N LYS A 44 7.84 -36.91 25.92
CA LYS A 44 7.44 -37.51 24.64
C LYS A 44 7.04 -36.46 23.59
N TYR A 45 6.30 -35.44 24.00
CA TYR A 45 5.94 -34.33 23.12
C TYR A 45 7.16 -33.52 22.66
N LEU A 46 8.16 -33.31 23.51
CA LEU A 46 9.38 -32.60 23.12
C LEU A 46 10.22 -33.40 22.12
N ILE A 47 10.25 -34.72 22.25
CA ILE A 47 10.94 -35.64 21.33
C ILE A 47 10.23 -35.71 19.97
N ASP A 48 8.93 -35.99 19.96
CA ASP A 48 8.13 -36.02 18.74
C ASP A 48 6.71 -35.47 18.97
N LYS A 49 6.44 -34.32 18.36
CA LYS A 49 5.15 -33.63 18.44
C LYS A 49 4.13 -34.19 17.46
N LYS A 50 4.57 -34.86 16.39
CA LYS A 50 3.75 -35.23 15.23
C LYS A 50 2.55 -36.10 15.62
N PRO A 51 2.66 -37.14 16.47
CA PRO A 51 1.52 -37.97 16.87
C PRO A 51 0.46 -37.19 17.67
N PHE A 52 0.90 -36.28 18.53
CA PHE A 52 0.01 -35.44 19.34
C PHE A 52 -0.76 -34.44 18.49
N ILE A 53 -0.09 -33.81 17.52
CA ILE A 53 -0.69 -32.88 16.57
C ILE A 53 -1.72 -33.63 15.70
N LEU A 54 -1.35 -34.79 15.14
CA LEU A 54 -2.25 -35.60 14.30
C LEU A 54 -3.50 -36.05 15.07
N ARG A 55 -3.34 -36.53 16.29
CA ARG A 55 -4.46 -36.88 17.18
C ARG A 55 -5.38 -35.69 17.44
N THR A 56 -4.80 -34.51 17.70
CA THR A 56 -5.56 -33.28 17.93
C THR A 56 -6.31 -32.85 16.68
N LYS A 57 -5.68 -32.94 15.50
CA LYS A 57 -6.29 -32.64 14.20
C LYS A 57 -7.50 -33.56 13.95
N LYS A 58 -7.33 -34.88 14.10
CA LYS A 58 -8.41 -35.87 13.96
C LYS A 58 -9.58 -35.59 14.91
N CYS A 59 -9.29 -35.18 16.15
CA CYS A 59 -10.32 -34.81 17.13
C CYS A 59 -11.09 -33.54 16.71
N ARG A 60 -10.39 -32.51 16.20
CA ARG A 60 -11.00 -31.27 15.71
C ARG A 60 -11.85 -31.49 14.47
N GLU A 61 -11.42 -32.34 13.56
CA GLU A 61 -12.18 -32.71 12.35
C GLU A 61 -13.47 -33.44 12.71
N LYS A 62 -13.39 -34.46 13.59
CA LYS A 62 -14.57 -35.19 14.08
C LYS A 62 -15.56 -34.33 14.86
N ASN A 63 -15.11 -33.22 15.46
CA ASN A 63 -15.92 -32.33 16.29
C ASN A 63 -15.97 -30.90 15.72
N LYS A 64 -15.90 -30.76 14.40
CA LYS A 64 -15.74 -29.47 13.72
C LYS A 64 -16.83 -28.47 14.11
N GLU A 65 -18.09 -28.91 14.14
CA GLU A 65 -19.24 -28.09 14.52
C GLU A 65 -19.18 -27.63 15.97
N LYS A 66 -18.89 -28.56 16.90
CA LYS A 66 -18.72 -28.24 18.32
C LYS A 66 -17.65 -27.17 18.54
N TYR A 67 -16.50 -27.29 17.89
CA TYR A 67 -15.44 -26.29 17.99
C TYR A 67 -15.79 -24.97 17.29
N SER A 68 -16.55 -25.01 16.20
CA SER A 68 -17.03 -23.80 15.53
C SER A 68 -18.01 -23.02 16.40
N LEU A 69 -18.99 -23.70 17.00
CA LEU A 69 -19.95 -23.10 17.92
C LEU A 69 -19.27 -22.53 19.16
N TYR A 70 -18.35 -23.28 19.76
CA TYR A 70 -17.53 -22.79 20.87
C TYR A 70 -16.72 -21.55 20.48
N ALA A 71 -16.08 -21.54 19.31
CA ALA A 71 -15.31 -20.39 18.84
C ALA A 71 -16.19 -19.16 18.60
N LYS A 72 -17.40 -19.33 18.04
CA LYS A 72 -18.38 -18.24 17.87
C LYS A 72 -18.76 -17.65 19.23
N LYS A 73 -19.22 -18.49 20.17
CA LYS A 73 -19.58 -18.06 21.53
C LYS A 73 -18.44 -17.34 22.23
N TYR A 74 -17.23 -17.92 22.18
CA TYR A 74 -16.04 -17.29 22.74
C TYR A 74 -15.74 -15.93 22.10
N HIS A 75 -15.82 -15.82 20.77
CA HIS A 75 -15.59 -14.55 20.06
C HIS A 75 -16.62 -13.49 20.41
N GLU A 76 -17.88 -13.87 20.57
CA GLU A 76 -18.98 -12.98 20.93
C GLU A 76 -18.82 -12.45 22.35
N GLU A 77 -18.64 -13.34 23.33
CA GLU A 77 -18.42 -13.01 24.75
C GLU A 77 -17.13 -12.21 24.97
N ASN A 78 -16.10 -12.40 24.12
CA ASN A 78 -14.79 -11.78 24.29
C ASN A 78 -14.48 -10.70 23.25
N ARG A 79 -15.46 -10.27 22.44
CA ARG A 79 -15.24 -9.36 21.31
C ARG A 79 -14.54 -8.08 21.71
N GLY A 80 -14.97 -7.47 22.82
CA GLY A 80 -14.37 -6.25 23.37
C GLY A 80 -12.90 -6.43 23.72
N ARG A 81 -12.57 -7.46 24.51
CA ARG A 81 -11.20 -7.80 24.93
C ARG A 81 -10.29 -8.12 23.74
N ILE A 82 -10.79 -8.90 22.78
CA ILE A 82 -10.05 -9.28 21.57
C ILE A 82 -9.72 -8.03 20.75
N ASN A 83 -10.71 -7.17 20.53
CA ASN A 83 -10.52 -5.93 19.78
C ASN A 83 -9.59 -4.94 20.49
N ALA A 84 -9.69 -4.82 21.82
CA ALA A 84 -8.80 -3.98 22.62
C ALA A 84 -7.34 -4.46 22.49
N ARG A 85 -7.11 -5.78 22.61
CA ARG A 85 -5.79 -6.39 22.43
C ARG A 85 -5.25 -6.17 21.01
N HIS A 86 -6.08 -6.38 19.98
CA HIS A 86 -5.68 -6.13 18.59
C HIS A 86 -5.36 -4.66 18.34
N ARG A 87 -6.13 -3.74 18.92
CA ARG A 87 -5.87 -2.29 18.86
C ARG A 87 -4.55 -1.94 19.52
N GLN A 88 -4.29 -2.44 20.73
CA GLN A 88 -3.01 -2.22 21.42
C GLN A 88 -1.84 -2.76 20.62
N HIS A 89 -1.95 -3.97 20.07
CA HIS A 89 -0.92 -4.55 19.21
C HIS A 89 -0.71 -3.70 17.95
N TYR A 90 -1.79 -3.26 17.28
CA TYR A 90 -1.70 -2.40 16.12
C TYR A 90 -1.00 -1.07 16.45
N LEU A 91 -1.36 -0.42 17.56
CA LEU A 91 -0.75 0.86 17.96
C LEU A 91 0.75 0.70 18.24
N LYS A 92 1.14 -0.32 19.01
CA LYS A 92 2.55 -0.62 19.31
C LYS A 92 3.38 -0.91 18.06
N ASN A 93 2.76 -1.50 17.03
CA ASN A 93 3.47 -1.93 15.82
C ASN A 93 3.19 -1.06 14.59
N ARG A 94 2.42 0.03 14.72
CA ARG A 94 1.90 0.81 13.58
C ARG A 94 3.03 1.33 12.70
N GLU A 95 4.06 1.88 13.34
CA GLU A 95 5.18 2.50 12.65
C GLU A 95 6.12 1.46 12.07
N ALA A 96 6.50 0.44 12.85
CA ALA A 96 7.29 -0.69 12.35
C ALA A 96 6.60 -1.38 11.16
N GLU A 97 5.29 -1.60 11.22
CA GLU A 97 4.53 -2.14 10.09
C GLU A 97 4.47 -1.19 8.90
N ALA A 98 4.25 0.10 9.12
CA ALA A 98 4.22 1.08 8.05
C ALA A 98 5.58 1.15 7.33
N THR A 99 6.67 1.18 8.08
CA THR A 99 8.05 1.17 7.55
C THR A 99 8.34 -0.10 6.78
N ARG A 100 8.01 -1.27 7.35
CA ARG A 100 8.16 -2.57 6.68
C ARG A 100 7.37 -2.63 5.37
N LYS A 101 6.11 -2.14 5.38
CA LYS A 101 5.26 -2.09 4.18
C LYS A 101 5.80 -1.13 3.13
N ARG A 102 6.31 0.04 3.54
CA ARG A 102 6.97 0.99 2.62
C ARG A 102 8.19 0.35 1.95
N LYS A 103 9.09 -0.25 2.74
CA LYS A 103 10.28 -0.95 2.23
C LYS A 103 9.90 -2.05 1.24
N TYR A 104 8.99 -2.95 1.64
CA TYR A 104 8.50 -4.01 0.77
C TYR A 104 7.89 -3.49 -0.53
N ASN A 105 7.05 -2.45 -0.47
CA ASN A 105 6.41 -1.87 -1.65
C ASN A 105 7.41 -1.18 -2.57
N GLN A 106 8.48 -0.59 -2.03
CA GLN A 106 9.55 0.04 -2.80
C GLN A 106 10.40 -1.02 -3.51
N GLU A 107 10.85 -2.05 -2.79
CA GLU A 107 11.64 -3.16 -3.33
C GLU A 107 10.86 -3.98 -4.37
N ASN A 108 9.53 -4.09 -4.20
CA ASN A 108 8.67 -4.86 -5.10
C ASN A 108 7.87 -3.98 -6.06
N LYS A 109 8.24 -2.70 -6.23
CA LYS A 109 7.49 -1.73 -7.03
C LYS A 109 7.18 -2.24 -8.44
N GLU A 110 8.19 -2.77 -9.13
CA GLU A 110 8.07 -3.28 -10.50
C GLU A 110 7.25 -4.57 -10.57
N LYS A 111 7.55 -5.54 -9.70
CA LYS A 111 6.80 -6.80 -9.59
C LYS A 111 5.30 -6.52 -9.32
N ASN A 112 5.01 -5.59 -8.42
CA ASN A 112 3.65 -5.16 -8.11
C ASN A 112 2.98 -4.45 -9.30
N ALA A 113 3.71 -3.61 -10.04
CA ALA A 113 3.20 -2.95 -11.23
C ALA A 113 2.85 -3.96 -12.35
N ILE A 114 3.71 -4.95 -12.59
CA ILE A 114 3.48 -6.03 -13.56
C ILE A 114 2.25 -6.84 -13.16
N ARG A 115 2.18 -7.27 -11.89
CA ARG A 115 1.02 -8.00 -11.36
C ARG A 115 -0.26 -7.18 -11.48
N ALA A 116 -0.22 -5.90 -11.17
CA ALA A 116 -1.37 -5.00 -11.29
C ALA A 116 -1.80 -4.82 -12.76
N LYS A 117 -0.85 -4.73 -13.70
CA LYS A 117 -1.15 -4.70 -15.14
C LYS A 117 -1.85 -5.99 -15.58
N LYS A 118 -1.28 -7.16 -15.29
CA LYS A 118 -1.88 -8.47 -15.60
C LYS A 118 -3.28 -8.63 -15.02
N TYR A 119 -3.50 -8.17 -13.79
CA TYR A 119 -4.83 -8.18 -13.18
C TYR A 119 -5.81 -7.25 -13.91
N ARG A 120 -5.40 -6.00 -14.19
CA ARG A 120 -6.23 -5.02 -14.92
C ARG A 120 -6.61 -5.51 -16.31
N ASP A 121 -5.68 -6.11 -17.04
CA ASP A 121 -5.92 -6.60 -18.40
C ASP A 121 -6.91 -7.77 -18.38
N LYS A 122 -6.67 -8.77 -17.52
CA LYS A 122 -7.58 -9.92 -17.36
C LYS A 122 -8.98 -9.53 -16.87
N ASN A 123 -9.09 -8.49 -16.05
CA ASN A 123 -10.36 -8.08 -15.43
C ASN A 123 -10.95 -6.81 -16.06
N LYS A 124 -10.45 -6.36 -17.22
CA LYS A 124 -10.81 -5.07 -17.82
C LYS A 124 -12.32 -4.94 -18.01
N ALA A 125 -12.96 -5.94 -18.61
CA ALA A 125 -14.40 -5.96 -18.84
C ALA A 125 -15.20 -5.90 -17.54
N ILE A 126 -14.80 -6.68 -16.53
CA ILE A 126 -15.45 -6.72 -15.21
C ILE A 126 -15.35 -5.36 -14.52
N ILE A 127 -14.16 -4.75 -14.55
CA ILE A 127 -13.92 -3.42 -13.95
C ILE A 127 -14.80 -2.36 -14.64
N LEU A 128 -14.87 -2.37 -15.97
CA LEU A 128 -15.69 -1.44 -16.73
C LEU A 128 -17.18 -1.60 -16.43
N ALA A 129 -17.68 -2.84 -16.38
CA ALA A 129 -19.07 -3.13 -16.02
C ALA A 129 -19.40 -2.62 -14.61
N LYS A 130 -18.54 -2.91 -13.62
CA LYS A 130 -18.70 -2.41 -12.24
C LYS A 130 -18.68 -0.88 -12.17
N ASN A 131 -17.76 -0.23 -12.89
CA ASN A 131 -17.68 1.22 -12.94
C ASN A 131 -18.93 1.86 -13.56
N LYS A 132 -19.50 1.24 -14.60
CA LYS A 132 -20.75 1.68 -15.23
C LYS A 132 -21.91 1.64 -14.24
N VAL A 133 -22.08 0.53 -13.52
CA VAL A 133 -23.11 0.39 -12.48
C VAL A 133 -22.92 1.42 -11.36
N TYR A 134 -21.69 1.60 -10.88
CA TYR A 134 -21.38 2.60 -9.86
C TYR A 134 -21.71 4.02 -10.33
N TYR A 135 -21.29 4.39 -11.54
CA TYR A 135 -21.56 5.71 -12.11
C TYR A 135 -23.06 5.97 -12.23
N GLN A 136 -23.82 4.98 -12.73
CA GLN A 136 -25.26 5.11 -12.89
C GLN A 136 -25.95 5.34 -11.54
N LYS A 137 -25.58 4.56 -10.51
CA LYS A 137 -26.14 4.71 -9.15
C LYS A 137 -25.74 6.01 -8.44
N ASN A 138 -24.64 6.65 -8.85
CA ASN A 138 -24.10 7.84 -8.17
C ASN A 138 -24.10 9.10 -9.05
N LYS A 139 -24.86 9.09 -10.15
CA LYS A 139 -24.81 10.14 -11.19
C LYS A 139 -25.04 11.54 -10.60
N ASP A 140 -26.06 11.70 -9.76
CA ASP A 140 -26.41 12.99 -9.18
C ASP A 140 -25.38 13.49 -8.17
N LYS A 141 -24.88 12.60 -7.31
CA LYS A 141 -23.81 12.92 -6.36
C LYS A 141 -22.53 13.36 -7.08
N ILE A 142 -22.16 12.67 -8.17
CA ILE A 142 -21.00 13.02 -9.00
C ILE A 142 -21.22 14.38 -9.66
N ARG A 143 -22.42 14.63 -10.20
CA ARG A 143 -22.79 15.91 -10.81
C ARG A 143 -22.74 17.06 -9.80
N GLY A 144 -23.30 16.87 -8.61
CA GLY A 144 -23.24 17.84 -7.51
C GLY A 144 -21.80 18.14 -7.10
N TYR A 145 -20.99 17.11 -6.86
CA TYR A 145 -19.56 17.28 -6.55
C TYR A 145 -18.82 18.05 -7.65
N ARG A 146 -19.07 17.75 -8.94
CA ARG A 146 -18.45 18.45 -10.07
C ARG A 146 -18.81 19.94 -10.14
N LYS A 147 -20.00 20.34 -9.66
CA LYS A 147 -20.44 21.75 -9.60
C LYS A 147 -19.91 22.48 -8.37
N SER A 148 -19.59 21.76 -7.29
CA SER A 148 -19.01 22.35 -6.07
C SER A 148 -17.68 23.07 -6.32
N GLN A 149 -17.35 24.03 -5.47
CA GLN A 149 -16.09 24.78 -5.55
C GLN A 149 -14.87 23.85 -5.50
N ARG A 150 -14.88 22.87 -4.59
CA ARG A 150 -13.83 21.85 -4.49
C ARG A 150 -13.69 21.04 -5.77
N GLY A 151 -14.80 20.62 -6.39
CA GLY A 151 -14.79 19.87 -7.64
C GLY A 151 -14.22 20.67 -8.81
N LYS A 152 -14.53 21.97 -8.89
CA LYS A 152 -13.96 22.90 -9.88
C LYS A 152 -12.44 23.06 -9.68
N SER A 153 -11.99 23.31 -8.45
CA SER A 153 -10.56 23.46 -8.13
C SER A 153 -9.77 22.19 -8.44
N VAL A 154 -10.27 21.01 -8.06
CA VAL A 154 -9.63 19.72 -8.38
C VAL A 154 -9.54 19.52 -9.90
N ARG A 155 -10.60 19.84 -10.65
CA ARG A 155 -10.58 19.76 -12.12
C ARG A 155 -9.50 20.64 -12.72
N LYS A 156 -9.36 21.87 -12.23
CA LYS A 156 -8.32 22.81 -12.69
C LYS A 156 -6.91 22.26 -12.42
N ILE A 157 -6.68 21.68 -11.23
CA ILE A 157 -5.41 21.04 -10.88
C ILE A 157 -5.12 19.87 -11.81
N CYS A 158 -6.10 18.99 -12.04
CA CYS A 158 -5.97 17.85 -12.96
C CYS A 158 -5.67 18.31 -14.39
N GLU A 159 -6.33 19.35 -14.86
CA GLU A 159 -6.09 19.95 -16.18
C GLU A 159 -4.68 20.52 -16.29
N ASN A 160 -4.23 21.29 -15.28
CA ASN A 160 -2.86 21.82 -15.23
C ASN A 160 -1.82 20.71 -15.24
N ARG A 161 -2.02 19.64 -14.47
CA ARG A 161 -1.14 18.45 -14.47
C ARG A 161 -1.15 17.72 -15.82
N ARG A 162 -2.31 17.60 -16.48
CA ARG A 162 -2.40 17.04 -17.83
C ARG A 162 -1.64 17.90 -18.83
N ARG A 163 -1.78 19.23 -18.76
CA ARG A 163 -1.03 20.17 -19.60
C ARG A 163 0.46 20.03 -19.34
N GLN A 164 0.90 20.03 -18.08
CA GLN A 164 2.30 19.81 -17.71
C GLN A 164 2.82 18.47 -18.21
N ARG A 165 2.09 17.37 -18.00
CA ARG A 165 2.46 16.07 -18.58
C ARG A 165 2.54 16.09 -20.09
N LYS A 166 1.64 16.78 -20.79
CA LYS A 166 1.73 16.92 -22.25
C LYS A 166 2.96 17.74 -22.67
N ARG A 167 3.37 18.72 -21.85
CA ARG A 167 4.65 19.43 -22.03
C ARG A 167 5.84 18.48 -21.84
N ASN A 168 5.78 17.60 -20.84
CA ASN A 168 6.84 16.66 -20.50
C ASN A 168 6.82 15.33 -21.28
N LEU A 169 5.71 14.92 -21.90
CA LEU A 169 5.61 13.71 -22.74
C LEU A 169 6.10 13.97 -24.17
N ALA A 170 6.44 15.21 -24.49
CA ALA A 170 7.03 15.61 -25.76
C ALA A 170 8.56 15.41 -25.79
N THR A 171 9.12 14.61 -24.87
CA THR A 171 10.57 14.44 -24.72
C THR A 171 10.97 12.98 -24.49
N ASP A 172 11.96 12.58 -25.28
CA ASP A 172 13.09 11.73 -24.85
C ASP A 172 14.36 12.58 -24.62
N HIS A 173 14.27 13.92 -24.67
CA HIS A 173 15.34 14.84 -24.25
C HIS A 173 14.71 16.10 -23.64
N ASP A 174 14.85 16.28 -22.32
CA ASP A 174 14.48 17.52 -21.61
C ASP A 174 15.67 18.48 -21.66
N LEU A 175 15.43 19.76 -21.99
CA LEU A 175 16.43 20.84 -21.86
C LEU A 175 17.11 20.79 -20.48
N THR A 176 18.41 20.52 -20.46
CA THR A 176 19.22 20.48 -19.23
C THR A 176 19.51 21.89 -18.71
N ASN A 177 19.91 22.00 -17.44
CA ASN A 177 20.30 23.29 -16.86
C ASN A 177 21.52 23.90 -17.56
N SER A 178 22.48 23.09 -18.00
CA SER A 178 23.64 23.56 -18.77
C SER A 178 23.21 24.13 -20.12
N GLU A 179 22.35 23.43 -20.85
CA GLU A 179 21.85 23.94 -22.14
C GLU A 179 21.01 25.20 -21.99
N TRP A 180 20.26 25.34 -20.89
CA TRP A 180 19.58 26.58 -20.56
C TRP A 180 20.55 27.74 -20.34
N LEU A 181 21.63 27.50 -19.57
CA LEU A 181 22.67 28.51 -19.37
C LEU A 181 23.35 28.87 -20.69
N ASP A 182 23.67 27.90 -21.54
CA ASP A 182 24.23 28.15 -22.88
C ASP A 182 23.33 29.09 -23.69
N ILE A 183 22.01 28.87 -23.69
CA ILE A 183 21.05 29.74 -24.39
C ILE A 183 21.13 31.16 -23.81
N VAL A 184 21.10 31.30 -22.48
CA VAL A 184 21.14 32.62 -21.82
C VAL A 184 22.44 33.35 -22.12
N TYR A 185 23.59 32.67 -22.07
CA TYR A 185 24.89 33.25 -22.39
C TYR A 185 25.02 33.59 -23.88
N SER A 186 24.54 32.72 -24.78
CA SER A 186 24.55 32.99 -26.23
C SER A 186 23.67 34.19 -26.62
N GLN A 187 22.63 34.47 -25.84
CA GLN A 187 21.79 35.66 -25.97
C GLN A 187 22.34 36.87 -25.20
N ASP A 188 23.52 36.76 -24.57
CA ASP A 188 24.14 37.82 -23.77
C ASP A 188 23.21 38.39 -22.69
N HIS A 189 22.39 37.50 -22.10
CA HIS A 189 21.37 37.86 -21.11
C HIS A 189 20.29 38.84 -21.63
N ILE A 190 20.21 39.05 -22.95
CA ILE A 190 19.24 39.91 -23.59
C ILE A 190 17.97 39.12 -23.90
N CYS A 191 16.82 39.69 -23.57
CA CYS A 191 15.53 39.12 -23.92
C CYS A 191 15.39 39.05 -25.45
N ALA A 192 15.21 37.85 -26.02
CA ALA A 192 14.95 37.64 -27.46
C ALA A 192 13.56 38.11 -27.94
N GLY A 193 12.88 38.88 -27.10
CA GLY A 193 11.53 39.39 -27.34
C GLY A 193 11.58 40.88 -27.57
N LYS A 194 10.41 41.47 -27.79
CA LYS A 194 10.27 42.88 -28.19
C LYS A 194 10.97 43.92 -27.31
N CYS A 195 11.26 43.61 -26.04
CA CYS A 195 11.90 44.59 -25.17
C CYS A 195 13.41 44.74 -25.40
N HIS A 196 14.09 43.71 -25.92
CA HIS A 196 15.55 43.69 -26.13
C HIS A 196 16.39 44.21 -24.93
N ARG A 197 15.87 44.09 -23.71
CA ARG A 197 16.58 44.50 -22.48
C ARG A 197 17.38 43.33 -21.90
N ARG A 198 18.50 43.65 -21.26
CA ARG A 198 19.31 42.70 -20.49
C ARG A 198 18.65 42.38 -19.14
N TYR A 199 18.66 41.11 -18.75
CA TYR A 199 18.13 40.62 -17.47
C TYR A 199 19.06 39.58 -16.86
N PRO A 200 19.23 39.54 -15.52
CA PRO A 200 19.94 38.44 -14.90
C PRO A 200 19.22 37.11 -15.20
N THR A 201 19.97 36.01 -15.25
CA THR A 201 19.46 34.65 -15.55
C THR A 201 18.23 34.29 -14.70
N SER A 202 18.20 34.71 -13.44
CA SER A 202 17.08 34.50 -12.51
C SER A 202 15.76 35.19 -12.91
N ARG A 203 15.80 36.19 -13.80
CA ARG A 203 14.64 36.93 -14.31
C ARG A 203 14.28 36.58 -15.76
N LEU A 204 15.08 35.74 -16.40
CA LEU A 204 14.77 35.16 -17.70
C LEU A 204 13.96 33.87 -17.52
N THR A 205 13.12 33.58 -18.51
CA THR A 205 12.22 32.44 -18.51
C THR A 205 12.41 31.66 -19.81
N VAL A 206 12.29 30.35 -19.71
CA VAL A 206 12.28 29.41 -20.85
C VAL A 206 11.02 29.65 -21.69
N ASP A 207 11.17 30.17 -22.90
CA ASP A 207 10.10 30.29 -23.89
C ASP A 207 10.33 29.33 -25.05
N HIS A 208 9.24 28.77 -25.60
CA HIS A 208 9.33 27.89 -26.78
C HIS A 208 9.16 28.70 -28.06
N ILE A 209 10.17 28.74 -28.94
CA ILE A 209 10.12 29.46 -30.23
C ILE A 209 8.89 29.00 -31.04
N TYR A 210 8.74 27.69 -31.22
CA TYR A 210 7.51 27.05 -31.69
C TYR A 210 6.66 26.63 -30.47
N PRO A 211 5.45 27.17 -30.26
CA PRO A 211 4.67 26.94 -29.04
C PRO A 211 4.29 25.47 -28.81
N LEU A 212 4.35 25.04 -27.54
CA LEU A 212 3.90 23.72 -27.08
C LEU A 212 2.50 23.30 -27.57
N SER A 213 1.56 24.24 -27.60
CA SER A 213 0.19 23.99 -28.08
C SER A 213 0.13 23.57 -29.55
N ARG A 214 1.16 23.90 -30.33
CA ARG A 214 1.30 23.54 -31.74
C ARG A 214 2.25 22.36 -31.97
N GLY A 215 2.79 21.76 -30.90
CA GLY A 215 3.68 20.59 -30.99
C GLY A 215 5.17 20.92 -30.79
N GLY A 216 5.52 22.15 -30.43
CA GLY A 216 6.93 22.49 -30.15
C GLY A 216 7.46 21.77 -28.92
N ARG A 217 8.70 21.29 -29.00
CA ARG A 217 9.37 20.46 -27.98
C ARG A 217 10.23 21.32 -27.05
N LEU A 218 10.52 20.82 -25.85
CA LEU A 218 11.43 21.46 -24.90
C LEU A 218 12.88 20.99 -25.15
N VAL A 219 13.46 21.48 -26.25
CA VAL A 219 14.83 21.16 -26.70
C VAL A 219 15.59 22.46 -26.96
N LYS A 220 16.93 22.40 -26.93
CA LYS A 220 17.80 23.59 -27.06
C LYS A 220 17.47 24.42 -28.31
N GLU A 221 17.14 23.76 -29.42
CA GLU A 221 16.84 24.39 -30.71
C GLU A 221 15.48 25.10 -30.76
N ASN A 222 14.55 24.73 -29.88
CA ASN A 222 13.20 25.29 -29.85
C ASN A 222 12.97 26.19 -28.63
N VAL A 223 14.02 26.55 -27.90
CA VAL A 223 13.93 27.37 -26.69
C VAL A 223 14.72 28.68 -26.87
N GLN A 224 14.18 29.76 -26.30
CA GLN A 224 14.85 31.06 -26.20
C GLN A 224 14.61 31.67 -24.82
N ALA A 225 15.50 32.56 -24.39
CA ALA A 225 15.35 33.29 -23.14
C ALA A 225 14.53 34.57 -23.34
N LEU A 226 13.37 34.64 -22.67
CA LEU A 226 12.51 35.82 -22.64
C LEU A 226 12.31 36.31 -21.19
N CYS A 227 12.18 37.61 -21.00
CA CYS A 227 11.70 38.14 -19.72
C CYS A 227 10.22 37.74 -19.50
N LYS A 228 9.77 37.69 -18.24
CA LYS A 228 8.41 37.28 -17.89
C LYS A 228 7.31 38.04 -18.66
N ARG A 229 7.49 39.35 -18.88
CA ARG A 229 6.55 40.20 -19.60
C ARG A 229 6.46 39.82 -21.08
N CYS A 230 7.60 39.68 -21.75
CA CYS A 230 7.67 39.27 -23.16
C CYS A 230 7.13 37.85 -23.37
N ASN A 231 7.53 36.89 -22.52
CA ASN A 231 7.04 35.52 -22.59
C ASN A 231 5.50 35.46 -22.43
N SER A 232 4.95 36.23 -21.47
CA SER A 232 3.50 36.31 -21.28
C SER A 232 2.77 36.95 -22.47
N SER A 233 3.36 38.00 -23.07
CA SER A 233 2.80 38.65 -24.26
C SER A 233 2.83 37.76 -25.51
N LYS A 234 3.90 36.97 -25.69
CA LYS A 234 4.02 36.00 -26.77
C LYS A 234 2.99 34.88 -26.63
N GLY A 235 2.87 34.33 -25.42
CA GLY A 235 1.91 33.27 -25.11
C GLY A 235 2.04 32.08 -26.06
N ASN A 236 0.98 31.79 -26.83
CA ASN A 236 0.98 30.72 -27.82
C ASN A 236 1.21 31.22 -29.25
N LYS A 237 1.60 32.47 -29.50
CA LYS A 237 1.82 32.98 -30.87
C LYS A 237 3.16 32.47 -31.42
N LEU A 238 3.24 32.30 -32.74
CA LEU A 238 4.51 32.10 -33.45
C LEU A 238 5.30 33.42 -33.44
N MET A 239 6.63 33.35 -33.36
CA MET A 239 7.49 34.55 -33.34
C MET A 239 7.19 35.52 -34.49
N LYS A 240 7.04 35.00 -35.72
CA LYS A 240 6.69 35.79 -36.91
C LYS A 240 5.41 36.60 -36.75
N ASN A 241 4.39 36.01 -36.11
CA ASN A 241 3.10 36.67 -35.92
C ASN A 241 3.15 37.62 -34.73
N TRP A 242 3.87 37.24 -33.68
CA TRP A 242 3.99 38.06 -32.49
C TRP A 242 4.75 39.35 -32.76
N VAL A 243 5.87 39.32 -33.50
CA VAL A 243 6.71 40.50 -33.74
C VAL A 243 6.02 41.57 -34.59
N LYS A 244 5.21 41.18 -35.59
CA LYS A 244 4.52 42.09 -36.53
C LYS A 244 3.39 42.95 -35.95
N GLU A 245 2.84 42.59 -34.80
CA GLU A 245 1.66 43.27 -34.21
C GLU A 245 2.02 44.55 -33.40
N TRP A 246 3.15 45.21 -33.69
CA TRP A 246 3.59 46.44 -33.02
C TRP A 246 3.96 47.51 -34.05
#